data_AF-A0A9P9Q862-F1
#
_entry.id   AF-A0A9P9Q862-F1
#
_cell.length_a   1.000
_cell.length_b   1.000
_cell.length_c   1.000
_cell.angle_alpha   90.00
_cell.angle_beta   90.00
_cell.angle_gamma   90.00
#
_symmetry.space_group_name_H-M   'P 1'
#
loop_
_entity.id
_entity.type
_entity.pdbx_description
1 polymer ?
#
loop_
_entity_poly.entity_id
_entity_poly.type
_entity_poly.pdbx_seq_one_letter_code
_entity_poly.pdbx_strand_id
1 'polypeptide(L)'
;MDSESQKTLPGPMRGYSPFKPPTTQYQQPFGKHKGKTLREIEASDPRYMYWLHTSDMAQTSRELQIALAQHEAANTSSRPSESSPKPCPLAAQAQTSNKPTEWTPPDPYSPPLSFRNMCRFEDLWISCSDAKEYFKLTDEHAAMLPIEEDRLTDHEGYWLYRVWDLSQWLGSGEEADRAVKAFVESDEEKGEDVWGSKALGMGYYNEDDYL
;
A
#
# COMPACT_ATOMS: atom_id res chain seq x y z
N MET A 1 9.36 2.89 84.33
CA MET A 1 8.35 3.78 83.72
C MET A 1 8.64 3.79 82.25
N ASP A 2 7.96 2.86 81.62
CA ASP A 2 8.26 2.21 80.37
C ASP A 2 7.68 3.02 79.22
N SER A 3 8.52 3.34 78.23
CA SER A 3 8.09 3.95 76.97
C SER A 3 8.07 2.88 75.90
N GLU A 4 6.88 2.33 75.70
CA GLU A 4 6.53 1.29 74.75
C GLU A 4 6.43 1.89 73.33
N SER A 5 7.44 1.66 72.50
CA SER A 5 7.47 2.05 71.09
C SER A 5 6.51 1.18 70.27
N GLN A 6 5.37 1.75 69.88
CA GLN A 6 4.41 1.12 68.99
C GLN A 6 4.97 0.98 67.56
N LYS A 7 5.01 -0.28 67.10
CA LYS A 7 5.49 -0.72 65.79
C LYS A 7 4.36 -0.58 64.76
N THR A 8 4.46 0.41 63.88
CA THR A 8 3.51 0.66 62.79
C THR A 8 3.56 -0.46 61.74
N LEU A 9 2.40 -1.06 61.45
CA LEU A 9 2.22 -2.09 60.43
C LEU A 9 2.19 -1.47 59.02
N PRO A 10 2.80 -2.11 57.99
CA PRO A 10 2.69 -1.67 56.61
C PRO A 10 1.28 -1.88 56.06
N GLY A 11 0.75 -0.86 55.39
CA GLY A 11 -0.61 -0.82 54.85
C GLY A 11 -0.90 -1.82 53.72
N PRO A 12 -2.19 -1.99 53.37
CA PRO A 12 -2.64 -3.01 52.44
C PRO A 12 -2.04 -2.78 51.04
N MET A 13 -1.34 -3.80 50.57
CA MET A 13 -0.84 -3.93 49.20
C MET A 13 -1.93 -3.57 48.19
N ARG A 14 -1.68 -2.54 47.38
CA ARG A 14 -2.49 -2.22 46.20
C ARG A 14 -2.69 -3.50 45.38
N GLY A 15 -3.95 -3.77 45.06
CA GLY A 15 -4.38 -4.93 44.31
C GLY A 15 -3.53 -5.16 43.08
N TYR A 16 -2.87 -6.32 43.06
CA TYR A 16 -2.42 -6.95 41.84
C TYR A 16 -3.66 -7.15 40.97
N SER A 17 -3.71 -6.41 39.87
CA SER A 17 -4.68 -6.65 38.79
C SER A 17 -4.67 -8.14 38.48
N PRO A 18 -5.82 -8.83 38.47
CA PRO A 18 -5.88 -10.22 38.09
C PRO A 18 -5.21 -10.36 36.73
N PHE A 19 -4.23 -11.25 36.66
CA PHE A 19 -3.58 -11.65 35.42
C PHE A 19 -4.68 -11.89 34.39
N LYS A 20 -4.80 -10.98 33.42
CA LYS A 20 -5.54 -11.27 32.21
C LYS A 20 -4.87 -12.54 31.66
N PRO A 21 -5.62 -13.63 31.39
CA PRO A 21 -5.03 -14.77 30.72
C PRO A 21 -4.31 -14.26 29.47
N PRO A 22 -3.15 -14.82 29.07
CA PRO A 22 -2.45 -14.40 27.87
C PRO A 22 -3.36 -14.68 26.68
N THR A 23 -4.20 -13.70 26.33
CA THR A 23 -4.95 -13.67 25.08
C THR A 23 -3.88 -13.68 24.01
N THR A 24 -3.75 -14.83 23.35
CA THR A 24 -2.66 -15.24 22.45
C THR A 24 -2.63 -14.44 21.15
N GLN A 25 -3.33 -13.31 21.09
CA GLN A 25 -3.42 -12.45 19.93
C GLN A 25 -2.45 -11.29 20.11
N TYR A 26 -1.48 -11.21 19.22
CA TYR A 26 -0.54 -10.10 19.14
C TYR A 26 -1.30 -8.77 19.06
N GLN A 27 -0.98 -7.87 19.99
CA GLN A 27 -1.46 -6.50 19.99
C GLN A 27 -0.32 -5.58 19.59
N GLN A 28 -0.58 -4.69 18.64
CA GLN A 28 0.40 -3.76 18.15
C GLN A 28 0.89 -2.86 19.31
N PRO A 29 2.18 -2.84 19.68
CA PRO A 29 2.63 -2.08 20.83
C PRO A 29 2.92 -0.60 20.55
N PHE A 30 2.88 -0.18 19.27
CA PHE A 30 3.28 1.15 18.80
C PHE A 30 2.35 1.75 17.74
N GLY A 31 2.60 3.01 17.39
CA GLY A 31 1.92 3.70 16.27
C GLY A 31 0.43 3.99 16.49
N LYS A 32 -0.25 4.34 15.39
CA LYS A 32 -1.67 4.73 15.33
C LYS A 32 -2.61 3.63 15.86
N HIS A 33 -2.24 2.36 15.72
CA HIS A 33 -3.06 1.22 16.08
C HIS A 33 -2.63 0.53 17.39
N LYS A 34 -1.95 1.26 18.28
CA LYS A 34 -1.46 0.70 19.55
C LYS A 34 -2.58 0.04 20.37
N GLY A 35 -2.34 -1.19 20.83
CA GLY A 35 -3.26 -2.01 21.61
C GLY A 35 -4.30 -2.77 20.80
N LYS A 36 -4.38 -2.54 19.48
CA LYS A 36 -5.28 -3.29 18.59
C LYS A 36 -4.61 -4.56 18.09
N THR A 37 -5.41 -5.59 17.86
CA THR A 37 -4.97 -6.83 17.21
C THR A 37 -4.85 -6.67 15.70
N LEU A 38 -4.05 -7.51 15.04
CA LEU A 38 -3.92 -7.49 13.58
C LEU A 38 -5.28 -7.62 12.87
N ARG A 39 -6.21 -8.42 13.41
CA ARG A 39 -7.56 -8.58 12.87
C ARG A 39 -8.40 -7.30 12.95
N GLU A 40 -8.31 -6.58 14.07
CA GLU A 40 -9.00 -5.28 14.23
C GLU A 40 -8.38 -4.19 13.34
N ILE A 41 -7.06 -4.26 13.14
CA ILE A 41 -6.34 -3.38 12.23
C ILE A 41 -6.80 -3.64 10.80
N GLU A 42 -6.80 -4.90 10.34
CA GLU A 42 -7.28 -5.27 9.00
C GLU A 42 -8.73 -4.80 8.76
N ALA A 43 -9.61 -4.97 9.74
CA ALA A 43 -11.00 -4.52 9.63
C ALA A 43 -11.17 -2.98 9.61
N SER A 44 -10.26 -2.23 10.25
CA SER A 44 -10.38 -0.77 10.38
C SER A 44 -9.55 0.02 9.37
N ASP A 45 -8.38 -0.48 9.00
CA ASP A 45 -7.42 0.15 8.10
C ASP A 45 -6.59 -0.92 7.36
N PRO A 46 -7.16 -1.54 6.30
CA PRO A 46 -6.45 -2.56 5.51
C PRO A 46 -5.13 -2.06 4.92
N ARG A 47 -5.01 -0.75 4.67
CA ARG A 47 -3.79 -0.13 4.13
C ARG A 47 -2.64 -0.22 5.14
N TYR A 48 -2.96 -0.09 6.42
CA TYR A 48 -1.97 -0.21 7.48
C TYR A 48 -1.40 -1.64 7.58
N MET A 49 -2.20 -2.68 7.29
CA MET A 49 -1.68 -4.06 7.21
C MET A 49 -0.66 -4.23 6.10
N TYR A 50 -0.95 -3.72 4.90
CA TYR A 50 -0.01 -3.77 3.79
C TYR A 50 1.30 -3.03 4.11
N TRP A 51 1.19 -1.80 4.62
CA TRP A 51 2.37 -1.04 5.07
C TRP A 51 3.16 -1.82 6.14
N LEU A 52 2.48 -2.51 7.05
CA LEU A 52 3.13 -3.37 8.04
C LEU A 52 4.01 -4.42 7.37
N HIS A 53 3.49 -5.13 6.36
CA HIS A 53 4.22 -6.17 5.63
C HIS A 53 5.45 -5.65 4.90
N THR A 54 5.40 -4.43 4.36
CA THR A 54 6.52 -3.83 3.62
C THR A 54 7.49 -3.05 4.49
N SER A 55 7.10 -2.71 5.73
CA SER A 55 7.93 -1.89 6.62
C SER A 55 9.11 -2.66 7.22
N ASP A 56 10.23 -1.96 7.44
CA ASP A 56 11.39 -2.49 8.17
C ASP A 56 11.04 -2.90 9.61
N MET A 57 9.93 -2.38 10.16
CA MET A 57 9.44 -2.78 11.48
C MET A 57 9.01 -4.25 11.54
N ALA A 58 8.39 -4.75 10.47
CA ALA A 58 8.11 -6.18 10.37
C ALA A 58 9.40 -6.98 10.25
N GLN A 59 10.43 -6.48 9.57
CA GLN A 59 11.70 -7.20 9.42
C GLN A 59 12.50 -7.25 10.72
N THR A 60 12.44 -6.21 11.54
CA THR A 60 13.20 -6.11 12.80
C THR A 60 12.53 -6.82 13.98
N SER A 61 11.20 -6.93 13.99
CA SER A 61 10.46 -7.56 15.09
C SER A 61 10.06 -9.00 14.77
N ARG A 62 10.78 -9.97 15.34
CA ARG A 62 10.46 -11.40 15.20
C ARG A 62 9.06 -11.76 15.69
N GLU A 63 8.59 -11.11 16.76
CA GLU A 63 7.24 -11.33 17.27
C GLU A 63 6.18 -10.88 16.27
N LEU A 64 6.39 -9.73 15.63
CA LEU A 64 5.47 -9.21 14.62
C LEU A 64 5.41 -10.12 13.38
N GLN A 65 6.55 -10.67 12.94
CA GLN A 65 6.58 -11.64 11.84
C GLN A 65 5.76 -12.89 12.14
N ILE A 66 5.95 -13.45 13.35
CA ILE A 66 5.20 -14.63 13.78
C ILE A 66 3.69 -14.31 13.81
N ALA A 67 3.32 -13.13 14.32
CA ALA A 67 1.94 -12.70 14.37
C ALA A 67 1.30 -12.52 12.98
N LEU A 68 2.02 -11.91 12.03
CA LEU A 68 1.58 -11.76 10.64
C LEU A 68 1.39 -13.12 9.98
N ALA A 69 2.36 -14.03 10.11
CA ALA A 69 2.24 -15.38 9.55
C ALA A 69 1.07 -16.19 10.15
N GLN A 70 0.84 -16.06 11.46
CA GLN A 70 -0.33 -16.67 12.12
C GLN A 70 -1.65 -16.09 11.61
N HIS A 71 -1.70 -14.77 11.40
CA HIS A 71 -2.87 -14.07 10.88
C HIS A 71 -3.20 -14.52 9.45
N GLU A 72 -2.19 -14.62 8.57
CA GLU A 72 -2.35 -15.14 7.21
C GLU A 72 -2.82 -16.60 7.19
N ALA A 73 -2.24 -17.45 8.05
CA ALA A 73 -2.66 -18.85 8.17
C ALA A 73 -4.13 -18.97 8.63
N ALA A 74 -4.55 -18.12 9.57
CA ALA A 74 -5.93 -18.07 10.04
C ALA A 74 -6.91 -17.59 8.94
N ASN A 75 -6.54 -16.58 8.16
CA ASN A 75 -7.35 -16.09 7.04
C ASN A 75 -7.39 -17.09 5.87
N THR A 76 -6.31 -17.83 5.64
CA THR A 76 -6.28 -18.87 4.59
C THR A 76 -7.16 -20.06 4.95
N SER A 77 -7.15 -20.49 6.22
CA SER A 77 -7.92 -21.67 6.66
C SER A 77 -9.43 -21.44 6.72
N SER A 78 -9.86 -20.18 6.81
CA SER A 78 -11.28 -19.82 6.85
C SER A 78 -11.90 -19.56 5.47
N ARG A 79 -11.11 -19.63 4.38
CA ARG A 79 -11.65 -19.62 3.01
C ARG A 79 -12.16 -21.03 2.68
N PRO A 80 -13.48 -21.22 2.43
CA PRO A 80 -13.97 -22.51 1.97
C PRO A 80 -13.26 -22.86 0.66
N SER A 81 -12.60 -24.02 0.62
CA SER A 81 -12.09 -24.64 -0.61
C SER A 81 -13.25 -24.92 -1.57
N GLU A 82 -13.69 -23.90 -2.28
CA GLU A 82 -14.63 -24.00 -3.38
C GLU A 82 -13.84 -24.08 -4.69
N SER A 83 -13.25 -25.26 -4.94
CA SER A 83 -13.21 -25.89 -6.27
C SER A 83 -12.25 -27.08 -6.27
N SER A 84 -12.76 -28.27 -5.95
CA SER A 84 -12.33 -29.44 -6.72
C SER A 84 -12.73 -29.21 -8.18
N PRO A 85 -11.81 -29.27 -9.15
CA PRO A 85 -12.22 -29.30 -10.55
C PRO A 85 -12.94 -30.63 -10.78
N LYS A 86 -14.25 -30.58 -11.04
CA LYS A 86 -14.92 -31.70 -11.71
C LYS A 86 -14.20 -31.90 -13.05
N PRO A 87 -13.75 -33.12 -13.39
CA PRO A 87 -13.22 -33.39 -14.71
C PRO A 87 -14.36 -33.26 -15.72
N CYS A 88 -14.43 -32.13 -16.42
CA CYS A 88 -15.27 -32.01 -17.61
C CYS A 88 -14.61 -32.80 -18.74
N PRO A 89 -15.32 -33.76 -19.38
CA PRO A 89 -14.80 -34.41 -20.56
C PRO A 89 -14.95 -33.46 -21.76
N LEU A 90 -13.80 -33.15 -22.36
CA LEU A 90 -13.60 -33.09 -23.81
C LEU A 90 -14.76 -32.52 -24.65
N ALA A 91 -14.71 -31.22 -24.92
CA ALA A 91 -15.27 -30.66 -26.15
C ALA A 91 -14.28 -29.62 -26.71
N ALA A 92 -13.54 -30.05 -27.72
CA ALA A 92 -12.74 -29.21 -28.57
C ALA A 92 -13.64 -28.24 -29.36
N GLN A 93 -13.50 -26.94 -29.09
CA GLN A 93 -13.76 -25.86 -30.06
C GLN A 93 -12.74 -24.75 -29.73
N ALA A 94 -11.63 -24.65 -30.47
CA ALA A 94 -11.50 -23.95 -31.74
C ALA A 94 -11.50 -22.41 -31.58
N GLN A 95 -10.28 -21.87 -31.64
CA GLN A 95 -9.84 -20.60 -32.21
C GLN A 95 -10.87 -19.54 -32.68
N THR A 96 -10.53 -18.31 -32.27
CA THR A 96 -10.60 -17.04 -33.03
C THR A 96 -11.97 -16.47 -33.37
N SER A 97 -12.47 -15.63 -32.47
CA SER A 97 -13.32 -14.49 -32.82
C SER A 97 -12.79 -13.27 -32.08
N ASN A 98 -11.69 -12.71 -32.58
CA ASN A 98 -11.18 -11.38 -32.22
C ASN A 98 -12.17 -10.33 -32.75
N LYS A 99 -13.35 -10.24 -32.14
CA LYS A 99 -14.10 -8.99 -32.20
C LYS A 99 -13.43 -8.06 -31.21
N PRO A 100 -13.04 -6.83 -31.59
CA PRO A 100 -12.56 -5.84 -30.65
C PRO A 100 -13.61 -5.74 -29.56
N THR A 101 -13.28 -6.19 -28.35
CA THR A 101 -14.12 -5.95 -27.18
C THR A 101 -14.25 -4.44 -27.09
N GLU A 102 -15.48 -3.95 -27.32
CA GLU A 102 -15.81 -2.53 -27.23
C GLU A 102 -15.33 -2.04 -25.86
N TRP A 103 -14.24 -1.29 -25.88
CA TRP A 103 -13.57 -0.82 -24.68
C TRP A 103 -14.55 0.10 -23.95
N THR A 104 -15.17 -0.45 -22.91
CA THR A 104 -16.02 0.31 -22.01
C THR A 104 -15.10 0.83 -20.92
N PRO A 105 -14.74 2.12 -20.92
CA PRO A 105 -13.87 2.65 -19.88
C PRO A 105 -14.51 2.39 -18.51
N PRO A 106 -13.78 1.79 -17.56
CA PRO A 106 -14.25 1.59 -16.20
C PRO A 106 -14.62 2.92 -15.52
N ASP A 107 -15.39 2.84 -14.44
CA ASP A 107 -15.91 4.01 -13.71
C ASP A 107 -14.76 5.00 -13.35
N PRO A 108 -14.85 6.30 -13.74
CA PRO A 108 -13.84 7.31 -13.42
C PRO A 108 -13.55 7.43 -11.91
N TYR A 109 -14.50 7.10 -11.04
CA TYR A 109 -14.34 7.20 -9.59
C TYR A 109 -13.79 5.92 -8.94
N SER A 110 -13.60 4.85 -9.73
CA SER A 110 -13.12 3.57 -9.24
C SER A 110 -12.01 3.02 -10.14
N PRO A 111 -10.83 3.68 -10.18
CA PRO A 111 -9.72 3.21 -10.99
C PRO A 111 -9.30 1.79 -10.57
N PRO A 112 -8.98 0.90 -11.53
CA PRO A 112 -8.45 -0.43 -11.24
C PRO A 112 -7.15 -0.34 -10.44
N LEU A 113 -6.84 -1.37 -9.65
CA LEU A 113 -5.63 -1.42 -8.82
C LEU A 113 -4.32 -1.28 -9.63
N SER A 114 -4.32 -1.62 -10.93
CA SER A 114 -3.18 -1.42 -11.83
C SER A 114 -2.84 0.05 -12.09
N PHE A 115 -3.76 0.97 -11.83
CA PHE A 115 -3.58 2.42 -11.99
C PHE A 115 -3.24 3.13 -10.67
N ARG A 116 -3.00 2.34 -9.62
CA ARG A 116 -2.61 2.84 -8.31
C ARG A 116 -1.19 2.42 -8.00
N ASN A 117 -0.44 3.32 -7.40
CA ASN A 117 0.86 2.98 -6.86
C ASN A 117 0.67 1.94 -5.76
N MET A 118 1.14 0.69 -5.97
CA MET A 118 0.92 -0.39 -5.01
C MET A 118 1.53 -0.10 -3.63
N CYS A 119 2.61 0.70 -3.57
CA CYS A 119 3.28 1.03 -2.33
C CYS A 119 2.56 2.12 -1.52
N ARG A 120 1.83 3.04 -2.18
CA ARG A 120 1.18 4.19 -1.52
C ARG A 120 -0.34 4.17 -1.56
N PHE A 121 -0.96 3.30 -2.38
CA PHE A 121 -2.39 3.30 -2.68
C PHE A 121 -2.93 4.65 -3.17
N GLU A 122 -2.04 5.50 -3.66
CA GLU A 122 -2.36 6.76 -4.30
C GLU A 122 -2.58 6.51 -5.78
N ASP A 123 -3.47 7.29 -6.38
CA ASP A 123 -3.66 7.26 -7.82
C ASP A 123 -2.34 7.69 -8.50
N LEU A 124 -2.02 7.07 -9.63
CA LEU A 124 -0.82 7.45 -10.38
C LEU A 124 -1.03 8.81 -11.03
N TRP A 125 -0.07 9.70 -10.79
CA TRP A 125 -0.03 11.04 -11.36
C TRP A 125 1.10 11.12 -12.39
N ILE A 126 0.84 11.82 -13.48
CA ILE A 126 1.79 12.01 -14.56
C ILE A 126 1.83 13.48 -14.96
N SER A 127 3.02 13.99 -15.27
CA SER A 127 3.20 15.37 -15.72
C SER A 127 2.57 15.59 -17.10
N CYS A 128 2.20 16.83 -17.43
CA CYS A 128 1.73 17.18 -18.78
C CYS A 128 2.72 16.80 -19.88
N SER A 129 4.03 16.93 -19.63
CA SER A 129 5.06 16.57 -20.60
C SER A 129 5.08 15.07 -20.85
N ASP A 130 5.11 14.27 -19.78
CA ASP A 130 5.11 12.82 -19.88
C ASP A 130 3.78 12.31 -20.47
N ALA A 131 2.65 12.92 -20.12
CA ALA A 131 1.34 12.58 -20.70
C ALA A 131 1.33 12.73 -22.23
N LYS A 132 1.94 13.80 -22.76
CA LYS A 132 2.10 13.98 -24.21
C LYS A 132 3.00 12.91 -24.83
N GLU A 133 4.08 12.55 -24.12
CA GLU A 133 5.06 11.57 -24.60
C GLU A 133 4.48 10.14 -24.64
N TYR A 134 3.95 9.65 -23.51
CA TYR A 134 3.51 8.26 -23.35
C TYR A 134 2.08 8.02 -23.82
N PHE A 135 1.16 8.98 -23.61
CA PHE A 135 -0.27 8.83 -23.95
C PHE A 135 -0.66 9.52 -25.25
N LYS A 136 0.31 10.09 -25.99
CA LYS A 136 0.09 10.83 -27.25
C LYS A 136 -0.99 11.92 -27.10
N LEU A 137 -1.04 12.52 -25.92
CA LEU A 137 -2.01 13.54 -25.59
C LEU A 137 -1.78 14.78 -26.47
N THR A 138 -2.82 15.26 -27.13
CA THR A 138 -2.78 16.53 -27.89
C THR A 138 -3.06 17.70 -26.95
N ASP A 139 -2.71 18.92 -27.36
CA ASP A 139 -3.04 20.12 -26.59
C ASP A 139 -4.55 20.31 -26.42
N GLU A 140 -5.34 19.88 -27.40
CA GLU A 140 -6.80 19.91 -27.34
C GLU A 140 -7.35 18.96 -26.25
N HIS A 141 -6.79 17.74 -26.15
CA HIS A 141 -7.16 16.81 -25.09
C HIS A 141 -6.74 17.32 -23.72
N ALA A 142 -5.54 17.88 -23.60
CA ALA A 142 -5.05 18.46 -22.34
C ALA A 142 -5.97 19.58 -21.81
N ALA A 143 -6.52 20.40 -22.71
CA ALA A 143 -7.46 21.46 -22.35
C ALA A 143 -8.83 20.96 -21.86
N MET A 144 -9.20 19.71 -22.17
CA MET A 144 -10.47 19.10 -21.74
C MET A 144 -10.36 18.32 -20.43
N LEU A 145 -9.14 18.04 -19.97
CA LEU A 145 -8.94 17.27 -18.74
C LEU A 145 -9.33 18.10 -17.52
N PRO A 146 -9.98 17.49 -16.51
CA PRO A 146 -10.28 18.16 -15.26
C PRO A 146 -8.96 18.55 -14.60
N ILE A 147 -8.75 19.86 -14.51
CA ILE A 147 -7.63 20.43 -13.76
C ILE A 147 -8.01 20.35 -12.29
N GLU A 148 -7.41 19.41 -11.56
CA GLU A 148 -7.37 19.51 -10.10
C GLU A 148 -6.32 20.58 -9.76
N GLU A 149 -6.80 21.81 -9.50
CA GLU A 149 -5.95 22.88 -8.96
C GLU A 149 -5.44 22.44 -7.58
N ASP A 150 -4.23 21.88 -7.52
CA ASP A 150 -3.55 21.78 -6.24
C ASP A 150 -3.02 23.17 -5.87
N ARG A 151 -3.82 23.90 -5.10
CA ARG A 151 -3.63 25.32 -4.74
C ARG A 151 -2.44 25.59 -3.81
N LEU A 152 -1.50 24.65 -3.66
CA LEU A 152 -0.58 24.65 -2.53
C LEU A 152 0.80 25.27 -2.80
N THR A 153 1.15 25.66 -4.04
CA THR A 153 2.46 26.26 -4.29
C THR A 153 2.41 27.46 -5.22
N ASP A 154 2.86 28.62 -4.73
CA ASP A 154 3.16 29.86 -5.49
C ASP A 154 4.32 29.70 -6.50
N HIS A 155 4.75 28.47 -6.77
CA HIS A 155 5.74 28.14 -7.79
C HIS A 155 5.02 27.68 -9.05
N GLU A 156 5.60 27.94 -10.23
CA GLU A 156 5.08 27.52 -11.55
C GLU A 156 4.43 26.15 -11.47
N GLY A 157 3.08 26.14 -11.45
CA GLY A 157 2.32 24.94 -11.12
C GLY A 157 2.58 23.84 -12.13
N TYR A 158 3.06 22.70 -11.66
CA TYR A 158 3.14 21.50 -12.49
C TYR A 158 1.72 20.95 -12.67
N TRP A 159 1.27 20.89 -13.92
CA TRP A 159 0.00 20.27 -14.27
C TRP A 159 0.17 18.75 -14.17
N LEU A 160 -0.43 18.16 -13.15
CA LEU A 160 -0.47 16.72 -12.93
C LEU A 160 -1.83 16.19 -13.35
N TYR A 161 -1.81 15.10 -14.13
CA TYR A 161 -3.01 14.39 -14.55
C TYR A 161 -3.03 13.02 -13.88
N ARG A 162 -4.22 12.52 -13.55
CA ARG A 162 -4.37 11.12 -13.16
C ARG A 162 -4.15 10.27 -14.41
N VAL A 163 -3.23 9.31 -14.33
CA VAL A 163 -2.96 8.35 -15.43
C VAL A 163 -4.24 7.64 -15.86
N TRP A 164 -5.15 7.41 -14.92
CA TRP A 164 -6.47 6.85 -15.18
C TRP A 164 -7.32 7.70 -16.13
N ASP A 165 -7.37 9.02 -15.93
CA ASP A 165 -8.16 9.92 -16.76
C ASP A 165 -7.62 9.95 -18.19
N LEU A 166 -6.31 9.78 -18.38
CA LEU A 166 -5.68 9.71 -19.70
C LEU A 166 -6.04 8.43 -20.45
N SER A 167 -6.21 7.31 -19.75
CA SER A 167 -6.54 6.02 -20.37
C SER A 167 -7.88 6.00 -21.11
N GLN A 168 -8.80 6.90 -20.74
CA GLN A 168 -10.12 7.03 -21.36
C GLN A 168 -10.06 7.63 -22.77
N TRP A 169 -8.97 8.32 -23.11
CA TRP A 169 -8.79 8.98 -24.41
C TRP A 169 -8.10 8.09 -25.44
N LEU A 170 -7.63 6.92 -25.01
CA LEU A 170 -7.00 5.93 -25.89
C LEU A 170 -8.08 5.08 -26.55
N GLY A 171 -7.89 4.79 -27.84
CA GLY A 171 -8.89 4.09 -28.66
C GLY A 171 -9.09 2.62 -28.28
N SER A 172 -8.20 2.06 -27.45
CA SER A 172 -8.25 0.66 -27.01
C SER A 172 -7.61 0.46 -25.64
N GLY A 173 -8.10 -0.53 -24.89
CA GLY A 173 -7.52 -0.93 -23.61
C GLY A 173 -6.07 -1.41 -23.72
N GLU A 174 -5.71 -2.11 -24.82
CA GLU A 174 -4.32 -2.56 -25.05
C GLU A 174 -3.34 -1.39 -25.23
N GLU A 175 -3.80 -0.29 -25.82
CA GLU A 175 -3.00 0.93 -25.95
C GLU A 175 -2.82 1.62 -24.60
N ALA A 176 -3.88 1.66 -23.78
CA ALA A 176 -3.82 2.17 -22.41
C ALA A 176 -2.86 1.37 -21.53
N ASP A 177 -2.97 0.05 -21.52
CA ASP A 177 -2.09 -0.82 -20.74
C ASP A 177 -0.63 -0.66 -21.17
N ARG A 178 -0.37 -0.51 -22.47
CA ARG A 178 0.98 -0.28 -23.01
C ARG A 178 1.55 1.08 -22.60
N ALA A 179 0.74 2.13 -22.68
CA ALA A 179 1.16 3.48 -22.29
C ALA A 179 1.46 3.56 -20.79
N VAL A 180 0.60 2.97 -19.95
CA VAL A 180 0.80 2.90 -18.49
C VAL A 180 2.07 2.11 -18.17
N LYS A 181 2.25 0.95 -18.81
CA LYS A 181 3.44 0.13 -18.60
C LYS A 181 4.72 0.88 -18.98
N ALA A 182 4.74 1.54 -20.14
CA ALA A 182 5.89 2.32 -20.59
C ALA A 182 6.19 3.50 -19.65
N PHE A 183 5.16 4.15 -19.11
CA PHE A 183 5.31 5.19 -18.11
C PHE A 183 5.91 4.65 -16.80
N VAL A 184 5.37 3.55 -16.27
CA VAL A 184 5.86 2.95 -15.01
C VAL A 184 7.31 2.47 -15.15
N GLU A 185 7.64 1.78 -16.25
CA GLU A 185 9.02 1.34 -16.52
C GLU A 185 10.00 2.53 -16.61
N SER A 186 9.56 3.65 -17.21
CA SER A 186 10.41 4.85 -17.31
C SER A 186 10.52 5.63 -16.00
N ASP A 187 9.46 5.65 -15.18
CA ASP A 187 9.48 6.29 -13.86
C ASP A 187 10.39 5.53 -12.89
N GLU A 188 10.41 4.19 -12.94
CA GLU A 188 11.36 3.37 -12.18
C GLU A 188 12.82 3.68 -12.58
N GLU A 189 13.11 3.77 -13.88
CA GLU A 189 14.45 4.12 -14.38
C GLU A 189 14.88 5.54 -14.00
N LYS A 190 13.98 6.54 -14.17
CA LYS A 190 14.26 7.93 -13.79
C LYS A 190 14.36 8.11 -12.28
N GLY A 191 13.60 7.35 -11.50
CA GLY A 191 13.68 7.35 -10.05
C GLY A 191 15.09 7.02 -9.59
N GLU A 192 15.64 5.89 -10.04
CA GLU A 192 16.99 5.47 -9.67
C GLU A 192 18.06 6.50 -10.05
N ASP A 193 17.92 7.15 -11.22
CA ASP A 193 18.89 8.16 -11.69
C ASP A 193 18.75 9.51 -10.97
N VAL A 194 17.52 9.99 -10.68
CA VAL A 194 17.31 11.26 -9.95
C VAL A 194 17.78 11.14 -8.50
N TRP A 195 17.58 9.98 -7.85
CA TRP A 195 18.10 9.74 -6.50
C TRP A 195 19.63 9.54 -6.50
N GLY A 196 20.18 8.92 -7.55
CA GLY A 196 21.64 8.76 -7.71
C GLY A 196 22.38 10.06 -8.04
N SER A 197 21.80 10.92 -8.88
CA SER A 197 22.43 12.16 -9.37
C SER A 197 22.27 13.36 -8.44
N LYS A 198 21.26 13.37 -7.56
CA LYS A 198 21.10 14.44 -6.54
C LYS A 198 22.02 14.30 -5.32
N ALA A 199 22.93 13.33 -5.27
CA ALA A 199 23.87 13.14 -4.16
C ALA A 199 23.21 13.12 -2.76
N LEU A 200 21.91 12.77 -2.71
CA LEU A 200 21.24 12.29 -1.50
C LEU A 200 21.44 10.78 -1.34
N GLY A 201 22.48 10.25 -2.00
CA GLY A 201 22.99 8.92 -1.77
C GLY A 201 23.10 8.70 -0.28
N MET A 202 22.55 7.56 0.14
CA MET A 202 22.74 6.98 1.45
C MET A 202 24.07 7.45 2.01
N GLY A 203 24.02 8.27 3.06
CA GLY A 203 25.18 8.45 3.91
C GLY A 203 25.53 7.04 4.38
N TYR A 204 26.51 6.43 3.73
CA TYR A 204 27.22 5.32 4.30
C TYR A 204 27.79 5.90 5.59
N TYR A 205 27.11 5.62 6.70
CA TYR A 205 27.66 5.83 8.01
C TYR A 205 28.95 5.00 8.03
N ASN A 206 30.09 5.67 7.87
CA ASN A 206 31.35 5.04 8.18
C ASN A 206 31.30 4.74 9.67
N GLU A 207 31.29 3.46 10.03
CA GLU A 207 31.31 3.00 11.43
C GLU A 207 32.60 3.42 12.16
N ASP A 208 33.56 4.01 11.45
CA ASP A 208 34.85 4.45 11.97
C ASP A 208 34.84 5.84 12.65
N ASP A 209 33.73 6.60 12.61
CA ASP A 209 33.62 7.90 13.31
C ASP A 209 33.18 7.79 14.78
N TYR A 210 33.18 6.58 15.34
CA TYR A 210 32.87 6.30 16.76
C TYR A 210 34.04 5.67 17.53
N LEU A 211 35.26 6.17 17.34
CA LEU A 211 36.42 5.84 18.19
C LEU A 211 37.10 7.09 18.76
#